data_AF-A0A7N2LCP3-F1
#
_entry.id   AF-A0A7N2LCP3-F1
#
_cell.length_a   1.000
_cell.length_b   1.000
_cell.length_c   1.000
_cell.angle_alpha   90.00
_cell.angle_beta   90.00
_cell.angle_gamma   90.00
#
_symmetry.space_group_name_H-M   'P 1'
#
loop_
_entity.id
_entity.type
_entity.pdbx_description
1 polymer ?
#
loop_
_entity_poly.entity_id
_entity_poly.type
_entity_poly.pdbx_seq_one_letter_code
_entity_poly.pdbx_strand_id
1 'polypeptide(L)'
;MDGSRDTEIAMGAYQTFHLSTRQPARGQIHGFRMALWYEHLGMLDNSFLHPESVECVQRVNQIARKYWDLYSSEALDHDLLGHLLSYPIHITEKGEVKELLGIEFFPETKAKVLGSKSELLPAILTT
;
A
#
# COMPACT_ATOMS: atom_id res chain seq x y z
N MET A 1 14.08 -7.19 11.33
CA MET A 1 14.83 -7.86 10.24
C MET A 1 16.30 -8.17 10.58
N ASP A 2 16.97 -7.35 11.40
CA ASP A 2 18.40 -7.47 11.74
C ASP A 2 18.81 -8.81 12.41
N GLY A 3 17.90 -9.44 13.18
CA GLY A 3 18.16 -10.69 13.88
C GLY A 3 18.95 -10.54 15.19
N SER A 4 19.60 -9.39 15.41
CA SER A 4 20.33 -9.06 16.64
C SER A 4 19.85 -7.78 17.36
N ARG A 5 18.80 -7.13 16.84
CA ARG A 5 18.09 -6.03 17.50
C ARG A 5 16.91 -6.57 18.32
N ASP A 6 15.76 -6.70 17.66
CA ASP A 6 14.55 -7.23 18.26
C ASP A 6 14.35 -8.70 17.87
N THR A 7 13.81 -9.49 18.79
CA THR A 7 13.48 -10.90 18.55
C THR A 7 12.18 -11.02 17.78
N GLU A 8 12.24 -11.65 16.60
CA GLU A 8 11.10 -11.86 15.73
C GLU A 8 10.91 -13.35 15.42
N ILE A 9 9.68 -13.76 15.11
CA ILE A 9 9.39 -15.10 14.58
C ILE A 9 8.42 -14.99 13.40
N ALA A 10 8.66 -15.78 12.36
CA ALA A 10 7.82 -15.82 11.18
C ALA A 10 7.62 -17.26 10.71
N MET A 11 6.52 -17.51 10.01
CA MET A 11 6.26 -18.77 9.33
C MET A 11 6.09 -18.53 7.84
N GLY A 12 6.68 -19.42 7.04
CA GLY A 12 6.51 -19.44 5.60
C GLY A 12 5.97 -20.80 5.18
N ALA A 13 4.85 -20.81 4.46
CA ALA A 13 4.29 -22.03 3.92
C ALA A 13 3.61 -21.77 2.58
N TYR A 14 3.45 -22.84 1.82
CA TYR A 14 2.74 -22.86 0.55
C TYR A 14 1.95 -24.15 0.42
N GLN A 15 0.92 -24.14 -0.43
CA GLN A 15 0.14 -25.34 -0.71
C GLN A 15 0.72 -26.05 -1.93
N THR A 16 1.25 -27.26 -1.74
CA THR A 16 1.96 -28.03 -2.79
C THR A 16 1.14 -28.31 -4.04
N PHE A 17 -0.19 -28.39 -3.92
CA PHE A 17 -1.12 -28.61 -5.03
C PHE A 17 -1.70 -27.30 -5.62
N HIS A 18 -1.33 -26.13 -5.09
CA HIS A 18 -1.79 -24.82 -5.58
C HIS A 18 -0.61 -23.90 -5.91
N LEU A 19 0.36 -24.41 -6.67
CA LEU A 19 1.52 -23.66 -7.15
C LEU A 19 1.19 -22.87 -8.43
N SER A 20 1.88 -21.76 -8.64
CA SER A 20 1.71 -20.90 -9.82
C SER A 20 2.66 -21.22 -10.99
N THR A 21 3.15 -22.47 -11.08
CA THR A 21 4.21 -22.86 -12.04
C THR A 21 3.71 -23.12 -13.46
N ARG A 22 2.48 -23.64 -13.61
CA ARG A 22 1.86 -23.95 -14.92
C ARG A 22 0.49 -23.30 -15.12
N GLN A 23 -0.16 -22.97 -14.01
CA GLN A 23 -1.48 -22.35 -13.96
C GLN A 23 -1.48 -21.38 -12.78
N PRO A 24 -2.34 -20.35 -12.77
CA PRO A 24 -2.44 -19.45 -11.62
C PRO A 24 -2.75 -20.20 -10.33
N ALA A 25 -2.06 -19.85 -9.24
CA ALA A 25 -2.40 -20.35 -7.92
C ALA A 25 -3.80 -19.86 -7.51
N ARG A 26 -4.70 -20.80 -7.15
CA ARG A 26 -6.08 -20.54 -6.72
C ARG A 26 -6.44 -21.28 -5.41
N GLY A 27 -5.45 -21.39 -4.51
CA GLY A 27 -5.63 -21.96 -3.18
C GLY A 27 -6.05 -20.93 -2.11
N GLN A 28 -5.84 -21.28 -0.85
CA GLN A 28 -6.13 -20.43 0.31
C GLN A 28 -5.35 -19.12 0.30
N ILE A 29 -4.08 -19.12 -0.12
CA ILE A 29 -3.27 -17.89 -0.21
C ILE A 29 -3.90 -16.90 -1.21
N HIS A 30 -4.37 -17.40 -2.37
CA HIS A 30 -5.06 -16.57 -3.36
C HIS A 30 -6.37 -15.99 -2.81
N GLY A 31 -7.18 -16.83 -2.16
CA GLY A 31 -8.43 -16.41 -1.53
C GLY A 31 -8.21 -15.37 -0.43
N PHE A 32 -7.22 -15.59 0.44
CA PHE A 32 -6.85 -14.64 1.49
C PHE A 32 -6.42 -13.29 0.91
N ARG A 33 -5.57 -13.30 -0.12
CA ARG A 33 -5.17 -12.07 -0.81
C ARG A 33 -6.35 -11.36 -1.49
N MET A 34 -7.29 -12.10 -2.08
CA MET A 34 -8.53 -11.52 -2.63
C MET A 34 -9.40 -10.88 -1.56
N ALA A 35 -9.52 -11.51 -0.38
CA ALA A 35 -10.29 -10.98 0.74
C ALA A 35 -9.69 -9.67 1.27
N LEU A 36 -8.36 -9.59 1.44
CA LEU A 36 -7.67 -8.35 1.81
C LEU A 36 -7.86 -7.25 0.75
N TRP A 37 -7.81 -7.61 -0.53
CA TRP A 37 -8.06 -6.64 -1.60
C TRP A 37 -9.51 -6.15 -1.59
N TYR A 38 -10.47 -7.04 -1.35
CA TYR A 38 -11.87 -6.65 -1.19
C TYR A 38 -12.06 -5.70 0.00
N GLU A 39 -11.44 -6.00 1.14
CA GLU A 39 -11.47 -5.14 2.34
C GLU A 39 -10.91 -3.75 2.05
N HIS A 40 -9.74 -3.66 1.39
CA HIS A 40 -9.08 -2.37 1.18
C HIS A 40 -9.62 -1.60 -0.02
N LEU A 41 -10.11 -2.27 -1.06
CA LEU A 41 -10.62 -1.63 -2.28
C LEU A 41 -12.14 -1.49 -2.31
N GLY A 42 -12.86 -2.12 -1.37
CA GLY A 42 -14.32 -2.12 -1.31
C GLY A 42 -15.01 -2.90 -2.44
N MET A 43 -14.26 -3.58 -3.29
CA MET A 43 -14.78 -4.25 -4.48
C MET A 43 -13.89 -5.39 -4.97
N LEU A 44 -14.49 -6.24 -5.79
CA LEU A 44 -13.80 -7.24 -6.59
C LEU A 44 -13.80 -6.81 -8.05
N ASP A 45 -12.70 -7.10 -8.74
CA ASP A 45 -12.51 -6.82 -10.16
C ASP A 45 -11.73 -7.99 -10.77
N ASN A 46 -12.07 -8.38 -12.00
CA ASN A 46 -11.41 -9.52 -12.67
C ASN A 46 -9.92 -9.25 -12.90
N SER A 47 -9.51 -7.99 -13.07
CA SER A 47 -8.09 -7.63 -13.16
C SER A 47 -7.31 -8.04 -11.91
N PHE A 48 -7.95 -8.04 -10.73
CA PHE A 48 -7.32 -8.42 -9.47
C PHE A 48 -6.96 -9.91 -9.40
N LEU A 49 -7.49 -10.74 -10.30
CA LEU A 49 -7.11 -12.16 -10.42
C LEU A 49 -5.70 -12.33 -11.00
N HIS A 50 -5.17 -11.29 -11.65
CA HIS A 50 -3.89 -11.23 -12.35
C HIS A 50 -3.10 -10.00 -11.88
N PRO A 51 -2.61 -9.98 -10.62
CA PRO A 51 -1.91 -8.82 -10.06
C PRO A 51 -0.62 -8.43 -10.79
N GLU A 52 -0.07 -9.34 -11.60
CA GLU A 52 1.06 -9.11 -12.50
C GLU A 52 0.74 -8.24 -13.72
N SER A 53 -0.55 -8.08 -14.05
CA SER A 53 -1.00 -7.36 -15.24
C SER A 53 -0.90 -5.84 -15.06
N VAL A 54 -0.63 -5.13 -16.17
CA VAL A 54 -0.59 -3.66 -16.18
C VAL A 54 -1.96 -3.09 -15.84
N GLU A 55 -3.01 -3.74 -16.34
CA GLU A 55 -4.41 -3.38 -16.10
C GLU A 55 -4.73 -3.42 -14.60
N CYS A 56 -4.28 -4.46 -13.88
CA CYS A 56 -4.51 -4.58 -12.45
C CYS A 56 -3.87 -3.43 -11.66
N VAL A 57 -2.58 -3.15 -11.89
CA VAL A 57 -1.89 -2.09 -11.14
C VAL A 57 -2.45 -0.70 -11.49
N GLN A 58 -2.81 -0.47 -12.75
CA GLN A 58 -3.48 0.77 -13.15
C GLN A 58 -4.84 0.94 -12.46
N ARG A 59 -5.63 -0.14 -12.38
CA ARG A 59 -6.93 -0.14 -11.70
C ARG A 59 -6.80 0.14 -10.21
N VAL A 60 -5.89 -0.56 -9.53
CA VAL A 60 -5.61 -0.35 -8.10
C VAL A 60 -5.14 1.09 -7.84
N ASN A 61 -4.20 1.61 -8.63
CA ASN A 61 -3.70 2.98 -8.47
C ASN A 61 -4.78 4.04 -8.74
N GLN A 62 -5.68 3.79 -9.69
CA GLN A 62 -6.80 4.70 -9.94
C GLN A 62 -7.76 4.76 -8.74
N ILE A 63 -8.10 3.61 -8.16
CA ILE A 63 -8.96 3.54 -6.96
C ILE A 63 -8.27 4.22 -5.79
N ALA A 64 -6.99 3.91 -5.55
CA ALA A 64 -6.25 4.44 -4.41
C ALA A 64 -6.06 5.97 -4.48
N ARG A 65 -5.88 6.54 -5.68
CA ARG A 65 -5.86 8.00 -5.87
C ARG A 65 -7.21 8.63 -5.62
N LYS A 66 -8.29 8.03 -6.13
CA LYS A 66 -9.65 8.51 -5.86
C LYS A 66 -9.96 8.51 -4.35
N TYR A 67 -9.57 7.46 -3.64
CA TYR A 67 -9.78 7.40 -2.19
C TYR A 67 -8.89 8.38 -1.43
N TRP A 68 -7.66 8.62 -1.89
CA TRP A 68 -6.83 9.72 -1.36
C TRP A 68 -7.53 11.07 -1.51
N ASP A 69 -8.03 11.39 -2.71
CA ASP A 69 -8.71 12.68 -2.97
C ASP A 69 -9.93 12.88 -2.05
N LEU A 70 -10.71 11.81 -1.83
CA LEU A 70 -11.86 11.83 -0.91
C LEU A 70 -11.42 11.95 0.55
N TYR A 71 -10.37 11.24 0.97
CA TYR A 71 -9.85 11.27 2.33
C TYR A 71 -9.26 12.64 2.69
N SER A 72 -8.56 13.28 1.76
CA SER A 72 -7.94 14.60 1.96
C SER A 72 -8.86 15.79 1.66
N SER A 73 -10.13 15.53 1.32
CA SER A 73 -11.10 16.58 1.03
C SER A 73 -11.57 17.26 2.32
N GLU A 74 -11.75 18.59 2.28
CA GLU A 74 -12.36 19.37 3.37
C GLU A 74 -13.85 19.03 3.56
N ALA A 75 -14.51 18.56 2.50
CA ALA A 75 -15.91 18.15 2.52
C ALA A 75 -16.04 16.64 2.62
N LEU A 76 -16.86 16.17 3.56
CA LEU A 76 -17.24 14.77 3.73
C LEU A 76 -18.71 14.58 3.35
N ASP A 77 -18.96 14.06 2.16
CA ASP A 77 -20.32 13.83 1.67
C ASP A 77 -20.85 12.42 2.02
N HIS A 78 -19.97 11.44 2.16
CA HIS A 78 -20.28 10.04 2.43
C HIS A 78 -19.05 9.29 2.93
N ASP A 79 -19.28 8.13 3.56
CA ASP A 79 -18.21 7.23 3.98
C ASP A 79 -17.33 6.81 2.79
N LEU A 80 -16.05 6.59 3.06
CA LEU A 80 -15.12 6.04 2.07
C LEU A 80 -15.54 4.60 1.72
N LEU A 81 -15.61 4.32 0.43
CA LEU A 81 -16.00 3.00 -0.08
C LEU A 81 -14.92 1.93 0.12
N GLY A 82 -13.70 2.34 0.46
CA GLY A 82 -12.56 1.47 0.73
C GLY A 82 -11.45 2.24 1.44
N HIS A 83 -10.43 1.53 1.89
CA HIS A 83 -9.40 2.04 2.78
C HIS A 83 -8.02 2.18 2.13
N LEU A 84 -7.83 1.72 0.89
CA LEU A 84 -6.56 1.82 0.20
C LEU A 84 -6.34 3.24 -0.31
N LEU A 85 -5.42 3.98 0.31
CA LEU A 85 -5.02 5.32 -0.13
C LEU A 85 -3.69 5.25 -0.87
N SER A 86 -3.55 6.04 -1.94
CA SER A 86 -2.21 6.27 -2.51
C SER A 86 -1.37 7.00 -1.47
N TYR A 87 -0.16 6.52 -1.20
CA TYR A 87 0.75 7.25 -0.31
C TYR A 87 1.04 8.64 -0.90
N PRO A 88 0.95 9.74 -0.12
CA PRO A 88 0.86 11.10 -0.66
C PRO A 88 2.23 11.69 -1.03
N ILE A 89 2.94 11.02 -1.92
CA ILE A 89 4.23 11.44 -2.47
C ILE A 89 4.17 11.49 -3.99
N HIS A 90 5.10 12.24 -4.56
CA HIS A 90 5.35 12.29 -6.00
C HIS A 90 6.72 11.69 -6.31
N ILE A 91 6.78 10.84 -7.35
CA ILE A 91 8.04 10.31 -7.87
C ILE A 91 8.36 11.05 -9.17
N THR A 92 9.52 11.71 -9.21
CA THR A 92 9.95 12.43 -10.42
C THR A 92 10.43 11.47 -11.50
N GLU A 93 10.61 11.96 -12.73
CA GLU A 93 11.20 11.19 -13.83
C GLU A 93 12.60 10.64 -13.52
N LYS A 94 13.31 11.23 -12.54
CA LYS A 94 14.62 10.77 -12.07
C LYS A 94 14.56 9.80 -10.90
N GLY A 95 13.36 9.44 -10.43
CA GLY A 95 13.16 8.57 -9.27
C GLY A 95 13.30 9.26 -7.92
N GLU A 96 13.34 10.60 -7.87
CA GLU A 96 13.36 11.35 -6.61
C GLU A 96 11.97 11.34 -5.96
N VAL A 97 11.91 11.13 -4.65
CA VAL A 97 10.69 11.27 -3.87
C VAL A 97 10.52 12.74 -3.49
N LYS A 98 9.36 13.32 -3.84
CA LYS A 98 8.96 14.69 -3.53
C LYS A 98 7.58 14.73 -2.88
N GLU A 99 7.26 15.86 -2.28
CA GLU A 99 5.92 16.15 -1.78
C GLU A 99 4.94 16.11 -2.95
N LEU A 100 3.76 15.54 -2.70
CA LEU A 100 2.63 15.72 -3.60
C LEU A 100 2.21 17.19 -3.58
N LEU A 101 1.85 17.76 -4.72
CA LEU A 101 1.58 19.20 -4.84
C LEU A 101 0.53 19.66 -3.80
N GLY A 102 0.92 20.60 -2.93
CA GLY A 102 0.06 21.13 -1.88
C GLY A 102 0.00 20.29 -0.59
N ILE A 103 0.71 19.17 -0.52
CA ILE A 103 0.69 18.21 0.59
C ILE A 103 2.10 18.09 1.22
N GLU A 104 2.48 19.11 2.01
CA GLU A 104 3.71 19.05 2.82
C GLU A 104 3.50 18.17 4.08
N PHE A 105 2.33 18.29 4.71
CA PHE A 105 1.97 17.61 5.95
C PHE A 105 0.88 16.57 5.73
N PHE A 106 0.81 15.54 6.59
CA PHE A 106 -0.37 14.68 6.63
C PHE A 106 -1.61 15.50 7.00
N PRO A 107 -2.80 15.17 6.44
CA PRO A 107 -4.05 15.86 6.77
C PRO A 107 -4.24 16.01 8.27
N GLU A 108 -4.69 17.19 8.70
CA GLU A 108 -4.94 17.53 10.11
C GLU A 108 -3.68 17.56 11.02
N THR A 109 -2.48 17.50 10.46
CA THR A 109 -1.22 17.51 11.23
C THR A 109 -0.26 18.62 10.81
N LYS A 110 0.84 18.75 11.56
CA LYS A 110 2.06 19.48 11.17
C LYS A 110 3.24 18.54 10.92
N ALA A 111 2.96 17.26 10.69
CA ALA A 111 3.98 16.22 10.49
C ALA A 111 4.28 16.06 9.00
N LYS A 112 5.55 16.27 8.61
CA LYS A 112 5.97 16.21 7.21
C LYS A 112 5.82 14.81 6.64
N VAL A 113 5.21 14.69 5.46
CA VAL A 113 5.03 13.39 4.78
C VAL A 113 6.36 12.72 4.47
N LEU A 114 7.36 13.51 4.04
CA LEU A 114 8.71 13.01 3.73
C LEU A 114 9.57 12.75 4.98
N GLY A 115 9.03 13.02 6.17
CA GLY A 115 9.76 12.94 7.42
C GLY A 115 10.84 14.02 7.54
N SER A 116 11.70 13.85 8.53
CA SER A 116 12.87 14.70 8.76
C SER A 116 13.92 13.89 9.49
N LYS A 117 15.16 13.92 8.98
CA LYS A 117 16.27 13.23 9.63
C LYS A 117 16.56 13.90 10.97
N SER A 118 16.63 13.11 12.04
CA SER A 118 17.04 13.60 13.34
C SER A 118 18.56 13.72 13.41
N GLU A 119 19.04 14.87 13.89
CA GLU A 119 20.47 15.07 14.22
C GLU A 119 20.81 14.59 15.64
N LEU A 120 19.79 14.19 16.43
CA LEU A 120 19.93 13.76 17.81
C LEU A 120 19.82 12.24 17.97
N LEU A 121 18.89 11.62 17.24
CA LEU A 121 18.60 10.19 17.37
C LEU A 121 19.51 9.39 16.42
N PRO A 122 20.35 8.48 16.94
CA PRO A 122 21.17 7.63 16.10
C PRO A 122 20.31 6.61 15.35
N ALA A 123 20.75 6.21 14.15
CA ALA A 123 20.00 5.32 13.27
C ALA A 123 19.65 3.97 13.93
N ILE A 124 20.45 3.49 14.87
CA ILE A 124 20.18 2.23 15.60
C ILE A 124 18.86 2.25 16.38
N LEU A 125 18.33 3.43 16.72
CA LEU A 125 17.05 3.57 17.42
C LEU A 125 15.85 3.70 16.48
N THR A 126 16.06 4.05 15.21
CA THR A 126 14.97 4.39 14.27
C THR A 126 14.97 3.51 13.01
N THR A 127 15.76 2.44 12.98
CA THR A 127 15.85 1.48 11.87
C THR A 127 15.82 0.03 12.35
#